data_AF-A0AAW0WZ00-F1
#
_entry.id   AF-A0AAW0WZ00-F1
#
_cell.length_a   1.000
_cell.length_b   1.000
_cell.length_c   1.000
_cell.angle_alpha   90.00
_cell.angle_beta   90.00
_cell.angle_gamma   90.00
#
_symmetry.space_group_name_H-M   'P 1'
#
loop_
_entity.id
_entity.type
_entity.pdbx_description
1 polymer ?
#
loop_
_entity_poly.entity_id
_entity_poly.type
_entity_poly.pdbx_seq_one_letter_code
_entity_poly.pdbx_strand_id
1 'polypeptide(L)'
;MNHVTEPPTPDKDLELMDTQEEEVAEEGGGDGGGGGGGGGGGGGGGDDGGGVTIAEGGEEEQMNGDTQEVSSSTTPHDTEMDEDDARSEAKFQYRVKDFSKLKDTMLSHPCYVRNLPWKIMVMPRTSQSQDRQPQRSLGFFLQCNGESESTSWSCNAVAELRLLSVREGVAPFTRKIQHLFYSKENDWGFSHFMAWNEVLDPEKGYIKDDTITLEVWVSADAPHGVSWDSKKHTGYVGLKNQGATCYMNSLLQVLYFTSQLRMAVYKMPTESDDSTKSVALALQRVFHELQTSDKPVGTKKLTKSFGWETLDSFMQHDAQEFLRVLLDKLETKMKSTCVEGVIPRLFEGKTVYMNRLRITSV
;
A
#
# COMPACT_ATOMS: atom_id res chain seq x y z
N MET A 1 -13.29 -38.06 -34.53
CA MET A 1 -13.36 -36.66 -34.99
C MET A 1 -13.52 -35.81 -33.76
N ASN A 2 -12.41 -35.33 -33.19
CA ASN A 2 -12.41 -34.45 -32.03
C ASN A 2 -11.99 -33.06 -32.51
N HIS A 3 -12.88 -32.08 -32.36
CA HIS A 3 -12.61 -30.67 -32.63
C HIS A 3 -11.76 -30.09 -31.50
N VAL A 4 -10.63 -29.49 -31.88
CA VAL A 4 -9.78 -28.65 -31.03
C VAL A 4 -10.29 -27.22 -31.18
N THR A 5 -10.62 -26.56 -30.06
CA THR A 5 -10.94 -25.13 -30.00
C THR A 5 -9.67 -24.33 -29.71
N GLU A 6 -9.34 -23.38 -30.58
CA GLU A 6 -8.26 -22.41 -30.38
C GLU A 6 -8.63 -21.31 -29.36
N PRO A 7 -7.66 -20.71 -28.65
CA PRO A 7 -7.90 -19.65 -27.68
C PRO A 7 -8.15 -18.28 -28.35
N PRO A 8 -8.91 -17.37 -27.71
CA PRO A 8 -9.25 -16.07 -28.29
C PRO A 8 -8.05 -15.11 -28.28
N THR A 9 -7.91 -14.36 -29.37
CA THR A 9 -6.96 -13.26 -29.54
C THR A 9 -7.32 -12.06 -28.66
N PRO A 10 -6.33 -11.34 -28.10
CA PRO A 10 -6.59 -10.16 -27.28
C PRO A 10 -7.07 -8.96 -28.13
N ASP A 11 -8.04 -8.26 -27.54
CA ASP A 11 -8.74 -7.09 -28.08
C ASP A 11 -7.78 -5.90 -28.29
N LYS A 12 -7.96 -5.18 -29.40
CA LYS A 12 -7.00 -4.19 -29.92
C LYS A 12 -7.45 -2.73 -29.77
N ASP A 13 -8.32 -2.44 -28.80
CA ASP A 13 -8.83 -1.08 -28.57
C ASP A 13 -8.39 -0.55 -27.19
N LEU A 14 -7.09 -0.26 -27.06
CA LEU A 14 -6.51 0.54 -25.99
C LEU A 14 -5.37 1.39 -26.58
N GLU A 15 -5.73 2.44 -27.33
CA GLU A 15 -4.78 3.51 -27.66
C GLU A 15 -5.41 4.89 -27.49
N LEU A 16 -4.56 5.81 -27.01
CA LEU A 16 -4.74 7.24 -26.71
C LEU A 16 -5.19 7.57 -25.28
N MET A 17 -4.30 7.32 -24.32
CA MET A 17 -4.22 8.06 -23.07
C MET A 17 -3.03 9.02 -23.17
N ASP A 18 -3.31 10.32 -23.25
CA ASP A 18 -2.28 11.38 -23.22
C ASP A 18 -1.62 11.40 -21.84
N THR A 19 -0.35 11.03 -21.80
CA THR A 19 0.59 11.39 -20.72
C THR A 19 1.45 12.52 -21.27
N GLN A 20 1.50 13.66 -20.58
CA GLN A 20 2.40 14.74 -20.95
C GLN A 20 3.80 14.39 -20.41
N GLU A 21 4.68 13.93 -21.30
CA GLU A 21 6.13 13.98 -21.07
C GLU A 21 6.62 15.40 -21.42
N GLU A 22 7.06 16.17 -20.42
CA GLU A 22 7.89 17.36 -20.66
C GLU A 22 9.35 16.91 -20.86
N GLU A 23 9.88 17.13 -22.07
CA GLU A 23 11.29 17.04 -22.39
C GLU A 23 12.08 18.10 -21.58
N VAL A 24 12.90 17.67 -20.63
CA VAL A 24 13.94 18.52 -20.05
C VAL A 24 15.21 18.36 -20.89
N ALA A 25 15.55 19.43 -21.61
CA ALA A 25 16.79 19.53 -22.36
C ALA A 25 18.02 19.48 -21.43
N GLU A 26 18.94 18.56 -21.72
CA GLU A 26 20.31 18.59 -21.21
C GLU A 26 21.08 19.72 -21.90
N GLU A 27 21.51 20.73 -21.12
CA GLU A 27 22.69 21.52 -21.46
C GLU A 27 23.81 21.19 -20.46
N GLY A 28 24.87 20.57 -20.96
CA GLY A 28 26.13 20.40 -20.26
C GLY A 28 27.02 21.63 -20.39
N GLY A 29 27.83 21.89 -19.35
CA GLY A 29 28.93 22.84 -19.46
C GLY A 29 29.53 23.33 -18.15
N GLY A 30 30.53 22.61 -17.64
CA GLY A 30 31.85 23.19 -17.34
C GLY A 30 32.07 24.02 -16.07
N ASP A 31 32.76 23.37 -15.13
CA ASP A 31 34.05 23.78 -14.52
C ASP A 31 34.14 24.98 -13.55
N GLY A 32 34.97 24.82 -12.52
CA GLY A 32 35.42 25.93 -11.65
C GLY A 32 35.50 25.62 -10.16
N GLY A 33 36.67 25.15 -9.69
CA GLY A 33 36.92 24.81 -8.29
C GLY A 33 37.19 25.98 -7.32
N GLY A 34 37.55 25.62 -6.08
CA GLY A 34 38.33 26.46 -5.18
C GLY A 34 37.86 26.59 -3.73
N GLY A 35 38.53 25.87 -2.83
CA GLY A 35 39.15 26.47 -1.63
C GLY A 35 38.34 26.69 -0.34
N GLY A 36 38.66 25.89 0.68
CA GLY A 36 39.39 26.43 1.85
C GLY A 36 38.62 26.78 3.15
N GLY A 37 38.93 26.03 4.22
CA GLY A 37 39.00 26.48 5.63
C GLY A 37 37.67 26.75 6.34
N GLY A 38 37.43 26.46 7.62
CA GLY A 38 38.25 25.94 8.72
C GLY A 38 37.61 26.37 10.05
N GLY A 39 37.71 25.51 11.08
CA GLY A 39 37.86 25.94 12.48
C GLY A 39 36.65 26.04 13.42
N GLY A 40 36.64 25.13 14.43
CA GLY A 40 36.36 25.39 15.87
C GLY A 40 34.90 25.67 16.29
N GLY A 41 34.38 25.20 17.43
CA GLY A 41 34.93 24.51 18.59
C GLY A 41 34.08 24.82 19.85
N GLY A 42 33.92 23.83 20.74
CA GLY A 42 33.52 23.96 22.17
C GLY A 42 32.04 24.24 22.47
N GLY A 43 31.40 23.73 23.53
CA GLY A 43 31.82 22.92 24.67
C GLY A 43 30.89 23.16 25.89
N GLY A 44 30.65 22.11 26.70
CA GLY A 44 30.12 22.16 28.09
C GLY A 44 28.59 22.30 28.22
N GLY A 45 27.85 21.59 29.09
CA GLY A 45 28.18 20.78 30.27
C GLY A 45 27.24 21.21 31.42
N GLY A 46 26.68 20.26 32.21
CA GLY A 46 26.02 20.58 33.49
C GLY A 46 24.86 19.67 33.88
N ASP A 47 25.10 18.89 34.93
CA ASP A 47 24.29 17.88 35.62
C ASP A 47 23.17 18.43 36.56
N ASP A 48 22.46 17.46 37.14
CA ASP A 48 21.76 17.39 38.44
C ASP A 48 20.23 17.28 38.32
N GLY A 49 19.53 16.27 38.84
CA GLY A 49 19.84 15.37 39.95
C GLY A 49 18.77 15.53 41.04
N GLY A 50 18.02 14.47 41.37
CA GLY A 50 17.22 14.44 42.60
C GLY A 50 15.82 13.84 42.45
N GLY A 51 15.67 12.60 42.93
CA GLY A 51 14.37 11.95 43.11
C GLY A 51 13.94 11.85 44.58
N VAL A 52 12.72 11.32 44.72
CA VAL A 52 12.14 10.61 45.87
C VAL A 52 11.68 11.46 47.07
N THR A 53 10.38 11.45 47.36
CA THR A 53 9.85 10.73 48.54
C THR A 53 8.33 10.60 48.51
N ILE A 54 7.90 9.43 48.99
CA ILE A 54 6.56 8.89 49.19
C ILE A 54 5.95 9.52 50.45
N ALA A 55 4.64 9.76 50.44
CA ALA A 55 3.84 9.81 51.65
C ALA A 55 2.52 9.07 51.39
N GLU A 56 2.40 7.90 52.02
CA GLU A 56 1.15 7.18 52.25
C GLU A 56 0.37 7.83 53.40
N GLY A 57 -0.95 7.72 53.34
CA GLY A 57 -1.85 8.07 54.44
C GLY A 57 -3.29 7.85 54.01
N GLY A 58 -3.78 6.63 54.19
CA GLY A 58 -5.18 6.27 53.95
C GLY A 58 -6.09 6.70 55.09
N GLU A 59 -7.39 6.71 54.79
CA GLU A 59 -8.49 6.46 55.73
C GLU A 59 -9.75 6.14 54.89
N GLU A 60 -10.29 4.94 55.11
CA GLU A 60 -11.62 4.52 54.67
C GLU A 60 -12.66 5.07 55.67
N GLU A 61 -13.82 5.54 55.20
CA GLU A 61 -15.11 4.87 55.47
C GLU A 61 -16.34 5.74 55.11
N GLN A 62 -17.36 4.99 54.66
CA GLN A 62 -18.81 5.20 54.80
C GLN A 62 -19.63 5.96 53.74
N MET A 63 -20.50 5.15 53.13
CA MET A 63 -21.74 5.46 52.40
C MET A 63 -22.66 6.45 53.14
N ASN A 64 -23.32 7.30 52.36
CA ASN A 64 -24.78 7.40 52.42
C ASN A 64 -25.33 7.91 51.09
N GLY A 65 -26.36 7.22 50.60
CA GLY A 65 -27.16 7.67 49.47
C GLY A 65 -28.23 8.66 49.91
N ASP A 66 -28.57 9.57 49.01
CA ASP A 66 -29.93 10.08 48.91
C ASP A 66 -30.19 10.48 47.46
N THR A 67 -31.26 9.90 46.92
CA THR A 67 -31.75 10.11 45.56
C THR A 67 -32.62 11.35 45.54
N GLN A 68 -32.23 12.37 44.77
CA GLN A 68 -33.12 13.48 44.45
C GLN A 68 -33.19 13.65 42.93
N GLU A 69 -34.32 13.24 42.38
CA GLU A 69 -34.72 13.47 40.99
C GLU A 69 -34.72 14.97 40.70
N VAL A 70 -33.93 15.39 39.72
CA VAL A 70 -34.14 16.66 39.01
C VAL A 70 -34.06 16.39 37.52
N SER A 71 -35.20 16.58 36.88
CA SER A 71 -35.41 16.54 35.44
C SER A 71 -34.52 17.57 34.71
N SER A 72 -33.76 17.11 33.73
CA SER A 72 -33.27 17.97 32.65
C SER A 72 -33.36 17.22 31.33
N SER A 73 -34.27 17.70 30.49
CA SER A 73 -34.37 17.40 29.07
C SER A 73 -33.00 17.50 28.39
N THR A 74 -32.57 16.43 27.73
CA THR A 74 -31.44 16.49 26.81
C THR A 74 -31.85 15.81 25.50
N THR A 75 -31.86 16.63 24.46
CA THR A 75 -31.91 16.30 23.05
C THR A 75 -31.03 15.09 22.72
N PRO A 76 -31.40 14.24 21.74
CA PRO A 76 -30.51 13.19 21.30
C PRO A 76 -29.29 13.86 20.68
N HIS A 77 -28.15 13.71 21.36
CA HIS A 77 -26.84 14.02 20.81
C HIS A 77 -26.66 13.06 19.63
N ASP A 78 -26.63 13.61 18.42
CA ASP A 78 -26.17 12.87 17.25
C ASP A 78 -24.76 12.35 17.60
N THR A 79 -24.66 11.04 17.79
CA THR A 79 -23.39 10.33 17.79
C THR A 79 -22.84 10.49 16.37
N GLU A 80 -21.95 11.46 16.19
CA GLU A 80 -20.96 11.44 15.11
C GLU A 80 -20.25 10.09 15.23
N MET A 81 -20.61 9.17 14.34
CA MET A 81 -19.93 7.89 14.20
C MET A 81 -18.48 8.21 13.90
N ASP A 82 -17.54 7.77 14.75
CA ASP A 82 -16.11 7.86 14.48
C ASP A 82 -15.85 7.34 13.05
N GLU A 83 -15.51 8.24 12.12
CA GLU A 83 -15.19 7.85 10.75
C GLU A 83 -13.93 6.98 10.79
N ASP A 84 -14.07 5.70 10.43
CA ASP A 84 -12.91 4.81 10.28
C ASP A 84 -12.08 5.26 9.08
N ASP A 85 -11.16 6.20 9.31
CA ASP A 85 -10.23 6.72 8.30
C ASP A 85 -9.39 5.61 7.65
N ALA A 86 -9.20 4.49 8.37
CA ALA A 86 -8.40 3.36 7.92
C ALA A 86 -9.19 2.34 7.08
N ARG A 87 -10.49 2.58 6.84
CA ARG A 87 -11.36 1.76 6.00
C ARG A 87 -10.72 1.46 4.65
N SER A 88 -11.01 0.28 4.12
CA SER A 88 -10.48 -0.19 2.83
C SER A 88 -11.15 0.44 1.62
N GLU A 89 -12.38 0.92 1.79
CA GLU A 89 -13.16 1.52 0.72
C GLU A 89 -14.13 2.57 1.27
N ALA A 90 -14.54 3.50 0.41
CA ALA A 90 -15.56 4.48 0.71
C ALA A 90 -16.30 4.93 -0.54
N LYS A 91 -17.46 5.54 -0.31
CA LYS A 91 -18.20 6.27 -1.33
C LYS A 91 -18.47 7.68 -0.81
N PHE A 92 -18.19 8.67 -1.63
CA PHE A 92 -18.36 10.08 -1.28
C PHE A 92 -18.77 10.91 -2.50
N GLN A 93 -19.37 12.07 -2.24
CA GLN A 93 -19.99 12.89 -3.27
C GLN A 93 -19.50 14.34 -3.21
N TYR A 94 -19.53 15.01 -4.35
CA TYR A 94 -19.24 16.42 -4.47
C TYR A 94 -20.27 17.11 -5.37
N ARG A 95 -20.94 18.12 -4.80
CA ARG A 95 -21.92 18.94 -5.53
C ARG A 95 -21.25 20.19 -6.07
N VAL A 96 -21.30 20.36 -7.38
CA VAL A 96 -20.75 21.52 -8.07
C VAL A 96 -21.91 22.44 -8.44
N LYS A 97 -21.99 23.60 -7.79
CA LYS A 97 -22.96 24.66 -8.09
C LYS A 97 -22.42 25.60 -9.16
N ASP A 98 -23.31 26.36 -9.80
CA ASP A 98 -22.99 27.30 -10.88
C ASP A 98 -22.14 26.63 -11.99
N PHE A 99 -22.45 25.36 -12.31
CA PHE A 99 -21.62 24.51 -13.18
C PHE A 99 -21.36 25.15 -14.54
N SER A 100 -22.38 25.78 -15.15
CA SER A 100 -22.25 26.47 -16.43
C SER A 100 -21.13 27.53 -16.45
N LYS A 101 -20.83 28.13 -15.29
CA LYS A 101 -19.85 29.20 -15.09
C LYS A 101 -18.50 28.71 -14.60
N LEU A 102 -18.32 27.40 -14.36
CA LEU A 102 -17.06 26.84 -13.91
C LEU A 102 -15.93 27.26 -14.86
N LYS A 103 -14.77 27.66 -14.35
CA LYS A 103 -13.61 28.06 -15.17
C LYS A 103 -12.33 27.40 -14.70
N ASP A 104 -12.18 27.33 -13.40
CA ASP A 104 -11.00 26.79 -12.73
C ASP A 104 -11.25 25.38 -12.22
N THR A 105 -10.17 24.70 -11.85
CA THR A 105 -10.22 23.41 -11.15
C THR A 105 -10.79 23.60 -9.76
N MET A 106 -11.67 22.70 -9.33
CA MET A 106 -12.19 22.63 -7.97
C MET A 106 -11.94 21.25 -7.36
N LEU A 107 -11.73 21.25 -6.05
CA LEU A 107 -11.54 20.06 -5.24
C LEU A 107 -12.66 19.94 -4.21
N SER A 108 -13.10 18.72 -3.94
CA SER A 108 -14.01 18.43 -2.83
C SER A 108 -13.31 18.49 -1.47
N HIS A 109 -14.10 18.42 -0.40
CA HIS A 109 -13.56 18.02 0.90
C HIS A 109 -12.94 16.61 0.82
N PRO A 110 -11.89 16.33 1.61
CA PRO A 110 -11.26 15.02 1.63
C PRO A 110 -12.20 13.97 2.23
N CYS A 111 -12.17 12.77 1.66
CA CYS A 111 -12.72 11.54 2.22
C CYS A 111 -11.53 10.64 2.57
N TYR A 112 -11.46 10.16 3.81
CA TYR A 112 -10.36 9.31 4.24
C TYR A 112 -10.63 7.83 3.92
N VAL A 113 -9.65 7.20 3.27
CA VAL A 113 -9.57 5.77 2.99
C VAL A 113 -8.10 5.38 3.12
N ARG A 114 -7.81 4.34 3.91
CA ARG A 114 -6.44 3.95 4.28
C ARG A 114 -5.60 5.08 4.92
N ASN A 115 -6.25 5.96 5.67
CA ASN A 115 -5.65 7.17 6.28
C ASN A 115 -5.06 8.16 5.26
N LEU A 116 -5.42 8.03 3.98
CA LEU A 116 -5.05 8.98 2.93
C LEU A 116 -6.26 9.87 2.60
N PRO A 117 -6.05 11.17 2.35
CA PRO A 117 -7.12 12.05 1.92
C PRO A 117 -7.39 11.88 0.42
N TRP A 118 -8.61 11.46 0.08
CA TRP A 118 -9.08 11.35 -1.31
C TRP A 118 -10.03 12.49 -1.64
N LYS A 119 -9.83 13.16 -2.78
CA LYS A 119 -10.65 14.30 -3.21
C LYS A 119 -11.18 14.08 -4.62
N ILE A 120 -12.42 14.48 -4.86
CA ILE A 120 -12.96 14.62 -6.22
C ILE A 120 -12.37 15.91 -6.80
N MET A 121 -11.73 15.79 -7.96
CA MET A 121 -11.21 16.91 -8.73
C MET A 121 -12.04 17.09 -10.01
N VAL A 122 -12.56 18.29 -10.19
CA VAL A 122 -13.38 18.65 -11.35
C VAL A 122 -12.78 19.88 -12.04
N MET A 123 -12.68 19.83 -13.36
CA MET A 123 -12.19 20.96 -14.15
C MET A 123 -12.79 20.98 -15.55
N PRO A 124 -13.03 22.14 -16.15
CA PRO A 124 -13.37 22.22 -17.56
C PRO A 124 -12.13 21.91 -18.40
N ARG A 125 -12.29 21.05 -19.41
CA ARG A 125 -11.25 20.74 -20.39
C ARG A 125 -11.67 21.22 -21.76
N THR A 126 -10.73 21.73 -22.53
CA THR A 126 -10.96 22.18 -23.89
C THR A 126 -10.04 21.41 -24.81
N SER A 127 -10.62 20.70 -25.78
CA SER A 127 -9.84 20.13 -26.88
C SER A 127 -9.74 21.14 -28.02
N GLN A 128 -8.52 21.46 -28.44
CA GLN A 128 -8.26 22.22 -29.65
C GLN A 128 -7.85 21.24 -30.75
N SER A 129 -8.80 20.86 -31.60
CA SER A 129 -8.47 20.19 -32.87
C SER A 129 -8.33 21.26 -33.96
N GLN A 130 -7.28 21.20 -34.77
CA GLN A 130 -6.93 22.21 -35.79
C GLN A 130 -8.04 22.57 -36.78
N ASP A 131 -9.09 21.75 -36.93
CA ASP A 131 -10.17 21.94 -37.93
C ASP A 131 -11.61 21.95 -37.38
N ARG A 132 -11.83 21.95 -36.05
CA ARG A 132 -13.19 22.01 -35.45
C ARG A 132 -13.31 23.04 -34.34
N GLN A 133 -14.53 23.53 -34.13
CA GLN A 133 -14.89 24.40 -33.01
C GLN A 133 -14.43 23.78 -31.67
N PRO A 134 -13.82 24.57 -30.77
CA PRO A 134 -13.30 24.06 -29.50
C PRO A 134 -14.40 23.33 -28.74
N GLN A 135 -14.18 22.04 -28.49
CA GLN A 135 -15.10 21.22 -27.73
C GLN A 135 -14.72 21.28 -26.27
N ARG A 136 -15.64 21.78 -25.46
CA ARG A 136 -15.52 21.80 -24.00
C ARG A 136 -16.02 20.46 -23.47
N SER A 137 -15.34 19.93 -22.47
CA SER A 137 -15.69 18.68 -21.80
C SER A 137 -15.51 18.80 -20.29
N LEU A 138 -16.29 18.02 -19.55
CA LEU A 138 -16.13 17.84 -18.12
C LEU A 138 -14.90 16.96 -17.87
N GLY A 139 -13.88 17.52 -17.23
CA GLY A 139 -12.78 16.76 -16.63
C GLY A 139 -13.17 16.30 -15.24
N PHE A 140 -13.00 15.01 -14.96
CA PHE A 140 -13.34 14.41 -13.66
C PHE A 140 -12.26 13.40 -13.27
N PHE A 141 -11.60 13.68 -12.14
CA PHE A 141 -10.46 12.95 -11.61
C PHE A 141 -10.66 12.65 -10.12
N LEU A 142 -9.97 11.62 -9.67
CA LEU A 142 -9.80 11.30 -8.27
C LEU A 142 -8.37 11.67 -7.88
N GLN A 143 -8.22 12.54 -6.89
CA GLN A 143 -6.93 12.90 -6.31
C GLN A 143 -6.74 12.12 -4.99
N CYS A 144 -5.52 11.64 -4.76
CA CYS A 144 -5.10 10.96 -3.55
C CYS A 144 -3.87 11.67 -2.99
N ASN A 145 -3.96 12.12 -1.73
CA ASN A 145 -2.81 12.66 -0.98
C ASN A 145 -2.02 13.78 -1.70
N GLY A 146 -2.70 14.60 -2.52
CA GLY A 146 -2.07 15.61 -3.38
C GLY A 146 -1.40 16.78 -2.66
N GLU A 147 -1.67 16.96 -1.36
CA GLU A 147 -1.06 18.01 -0.52
C GLU A 147 0.19 17.52 0.24
N SER A 148 0.54 16.23 0.13
CA SER A 148 1.69 15.68 0.83
C SER A 148 3.01 16.13 0.19
N GLU A 149 3.92 16.67 1.01
CA GLU A 149 5.29 16.99 0.61
C GLU A 149 6.18 15.74 0.43
N SER A 150 5.76 14.58 0.97
CA SER A 150 6.50 13.32 0.81
C SER A 150 6.44 12.82 -0.62
N THR A 151 7.59 12.43 -1.16
CA THR A 151 7.73 11.77 -2.47
C THR A 151 7.76 10.25 -2.39
N SER A 152 7.71 9.69 -1.17
CA SER A 152 8.02 8.28 -0.90
C SER A 152 6.80 7.41 -0.61
N TRP A 153 5.59 7.91 -0.91
CA TRP A 153 4.34 7.18 -0.71
C TRP A 153 3.77 6.62 -2.01
N SER A 154 2.99 5.55 -1.88
CA SER A 154 2.17 5.05 -2.98
C SER A 154 0.93 4.31 -2.48
N CYS A 155 -0.13 4.34 -3.26
CA CYS A 155 -1.39 3.65 -2.97
C CYS A 155 -2.03 3.15 -4.26
N ASN A 156 -2.16 1.83 -4.41
CA ASN A 156 -2.93 1.25 -5.50
C ASN A 156 -4.43 1.29 -5.16
N ALA A 157 -5.27 1.67 -6.12
CA ALA A 157 -6.70 1.72 -5.91
C ALA A 157 -7.50 1.45 -7.20
N VAL A 158 -8.71 0.93 -7.00
CA VAL A 158 -9.77 0.82 -8.01
C VAL A 158 -10.87 1.79 -7.63
N ALA A 159 -11.37 2.56 -8.59
CA ALA A 159 -12.45 3.51 -8.34
C ALA A 159 -13.49 3.55 -9.47
N GLU A 160 -14.70 3.95 -9.10
CA GLU A 160 -15.80 4.24 -10.00
C GLU A 160 -16.20 5.70 -9.87
N LEU A 161 -16.02 6.45 -10.95
CA LEU A 161 -16.38 7.87 -11.07
C LEU A 161 -17.76 7.96 -11.72
N ARG A 162 -18.70 8.62 -11.06
CA ARG A 162 -20.10 8.67 -11.45
C ARG A 162 -20.62 10.10 -11.48
N LEU A 163 -21.25 10.48 -12.58
CA LEU A 163 -22.10 11.67 -12.65
C LEU A 163 -23.54 11.24 -12.39
N LEU A 164 -24.09 11.64 -11.25
CA LEU A 164 -25.41 11.21 -10.82
C LEU A 164 -26.50 11.89 -11.65
N SER A 165 -27.54 11.12 -11.97
CA SER A 165 -28.74 11.69 -12.57
C SER A 165 -29.62 12.34 -11.51
N VAL A 166 -30.25 13.46 -11.89
CA VAL A 166 -31.29 14.14 -11.13
C VAL A 166 -32.70 13.71 -11.53
N ARG A 167 -32.84 12.91 -12.61
CA ARG A 167 -34.12 12.41 -13.11
C ARG A 167 -34.33 10.96 -12.65
N GLU A 168 -35.54 10.68 -12.17
CA GLU A 168 -35.92 9.32 -11.81
C GLU A 168 -35.91 8.41 -13.05
N GLY A 169 -35.32 7.22 -12.91
CA GLY A 169 -35.21 6.24 -14.00
C GLY A 169 -34.04 6.44 -14.97
N VAL A 170 -33.25 7.52 -14.85
CA VAL A 170 -32.01 7.71 -15.61
C VAL A 170 -30.83 7.24 -14.77
N ALA A 171 -30.04 6.31 -15.32
CA ALA A 171 -28.87 5.77 -14.64
C ALA A 171 -27.73 6.81 -14.57
N PRO A 172 -26.87 6.76 -13.53
CA PRO A 172 -25.69 7.60 -13.48
C PRO A 172 -24.71 7.23 -14.59
N PHE A 173 -24.09 8.23 -15.21
CA PHE A 173 -23.01 8.00 -16.16
C PHE A 173 -21.75 7.61 -15.38
N THR A 174 -21.20 6.44 -15.65
CA THR A 174 -20.16 5.82 -14.83
C THR A 174 -18.94 5.43 -15.66
N ARG A 175 -17.74 5.69 -15.15
CA ARG A 175 -16.48 5.14 -15.69
C ARG A 175 -15.63 4.61 -14.55
N LYS A 176 -14.83 3.57 -14.83
CA LYS A 176 -13.94 2.95 -13.84
C LYS A 176 -12.49 3.31 -14.12
N ILE A 177 -11.70 3.39 -13.06
CA ILE A 177 -10.24 3.54 -13.12
C ILE A 177 -9.59 2.51 -12.20
N GLN A 178 -8.37 2.12 -12.55
CA GLN A 178 -7.44 1.43 -11.67
C GLN A 178 -6.09 2.10 -11.83
N HIS A 179 -5.47 2.51 -10.73
CA HIS A 179 -4.25 3.30 -10.80
C HIS A 179 -3.40 3.15 -9.54
N LEU A 180 -2.08 3.27 -9.72
CA LEU A 180 -1.12 3.40 -8.65
C LEU A 180 -0.88 4.89 -8.39
N PHE A 181 -1.50 5.43 -7.36
CA PHE A 181 -1.31 6.82 -6.96
C PHE A 181 0.01 6.98 -6.22
N TYR A 182 0.77 8.04 -6.54
CA TYR A 182 2.01 8.41 -5.87
C TYR A 182 2.29 9.90 -6.10
N SER A 183 3.38 10.45 -5.54
CA SER A 183 3.57 11.92 -5.53
C SER A 183 3.54 12.60 -6.91
N LYS A 184 4.04 11.96 -7.98
CA LYS A 184 4.05 12.54 -9.34
C LYS A 184 2.73 12.35 -10.08
N GLU A 185 2.03 11.25 -9.82
CA GLU A 185 0.71 10.93 -10.37
C GLU A 185 -0.26 10.77 -9.20
N ASN A 186 -0.51 11.90 -8.51
CA ASN A 186 -1.37 11.92 -7.33
C ASN A 186 -2.85 12.05 -7.69
N ASP A 187 -3.17 12.27 -8.95
CA ASP A 187 -4.51 12.29 -9.48
C ASP A 187 -4.63 11.42 -10.74
N TRP A 188 -5.81 10.84 -10.94
CA TRP A 188 -6.08 10.02 -12.10
C TRP A 188 -7.56 10.06 -12.46
N GLY A 189 -7.87 10.04 -13.75
CA GLY A 189 -9.24 10.19 -14.23
C GLY A 189 -9.34 10.51 -15.71
N PHE A 190 -10.37 11.27 -16.08
CA PHE A 190 -10.71 11.50 -17.47
C PHE A 190 -10.74 13.00 -17.78
N SER A 191 -9.87 13.42 -18.70
CA SER A 191 -9.93 14.77 -19.29
C SER A 191 -11.22 15.01 -20.08
N HIS A 192 -11.75 13.96 -20.73
CA HIS A 192 -13.03 13.99 -21.42
C HIS A 192 -13.98 12.97 -20.80
N PHE A 193 -14.52 13.29 -19.61
CA PHE A 193 -15.47 12.42 -18.93
C PHE A 193 -16.83 12.42 -19.62
N MET A 194 -17.37 13.61 -19.91
CA MET A 194 -18.62 13.83 -20.66
C MET A 194 -18.53 15.14 -21.44
N ALA A 195 -19.17 15.23 -22.61
CA ALA A 195 -19.20 16.47 -23.38
C ALA A 195 -19.96 17.56 -22.60
N TRP A 196 -19.46 18.80 -22.62
CA TRP A 196 -19.97 19.86 -21.76
C TRP A 196 -21.43 20.21 -22.06
N ASN A 197 -21.79 20.21 -23.35
CA ASN A 197 -23.15 20.41 -23.82
C ASN A 197 -24.11 19.30 -23.36
N GLU A 198 -23.66 18.05 -23.28
CA GLU A 198 -24.47 16.94 -22.78
C GLU A 198 -24.71 17.04 -21.27
N VAL A 199 -23.73 17.51 -20.49
CA VAL A 199 -23.94 17.76 -19.05
C VAL A 199 -24.96 18.88 -18.83
N LEU A 200 -24.88 19.94 -19.64
CA LEU A 200 -25.77 21.10 -19.55
C LEU A 200 -27.18 20.84 -20.09
N ASP A 201 -27.35 19.81 -20.92
CA ASP A 201 -28.65 19.46 -21.50
C ASP A 201 -29.60 18.93 -20.41
N PRO A 202 -30.66 19.68 -20.05
CA PRO A 202 -31.60 19.23 -19.03
C PRO A 202 -32.28 17.92 -19.42
N GLU A 203 -32.42 17.62 -20.71
CA GLU A 203 -33.03 16.39 -21.22
C GLU A 203 -32.22 15.14 -20.89
N LYS A 204 -30.89 15.26 -20.82
CA LYS A 204 -29.99 14.19 -20.38
C LYS A 204 -30.12 13.90 -18.89
N GLY A 205 -30.58 14.87 -18.10
CA GLY A 205 -30.96 14.66 -16.71
C GLY A 205 -29.78 14.59 -15.73
N TYR A 206 -28.63 15.19 -16.02
CA TYR A 206 -27.47 15.24 -15.11
C TYR A 206 -27.30 16.57 -14.37
N ILE A 207 -28.08 17.59 -14.75
CA ILE A 207 -28.02 18.93 -14.17
C ILE A 207 -29.40 19.38 -13.69
N LYS A 208 -29.44 20.04 -12.53
CA LYS A 208 -30.62 20.74 -12.01
C LYS A 208 -30.18 21.99 -11.27
N ASP A 209 -30.85 23.12 -11.49
CA ASP A 209 -30.53 24.39 -10.83
C ASP A 209 -29.03 24.77 -10.97
N ASP A 210 -28.51 24.62 -12.20
CA ASP A 210 -27.10 24.78 -12.56
C ASP A 210 -26.11 24.02 -11.65
N THR A 211 -26.58 22.88 -11.10
CA THR A 211 -25.85 22.07 -10.15
C THR A 211 -25.75 20.63 -10.64
N ILE A 212 -24.54 20.07 -10.59
CA ILE A 212 -24.28 18.65 -10.85
C ILE A 212 -23.83 17.95 -9.56
N THR A 213 -24.02 16.63 -9.49
CA THR A 213 -23.52 15.81 -8.37
C THR A 213 -22.58 14.72 -8.89
N LEU A 214 -21.33 14.79 -8.47
CA LEU A 214 -20.31 13.79 -8.73
C LEU A 214 -20.24 12.83 -7.54
N GLU A 215 -20.09 11.54 -7.82
CA GLU A 215 -19.90 10.49 -6.82
C GLU A 215 -18.66 9.69 -7.19
N VAL A 216 -17.84 9.36 -6.19
CA VAL A 216 -16.76 8.40 -6.32
C VAL A 216 -16.99 7.29 -5.31
N TRP A 217 -16.91 6.05 -5.78
CA TRP A 217 -16.58 4.90 -4.93
C TRP A 217 -15.11 4.54 -5.18
N VAL A 218 -14.34 4.35 -4.11
CA VAL A 218 -12.92 3.97 -4.18
C VAL A 218 -12.65 2.81 -3.22
N SER A 219 -11.87 1.84 -3.68
CA SER A 219 -11.34 0.73 -2.91
C SER A 219 -9.83 0.71 -3.05
N ALA A 220 -9.11 0.77 -1.94
CA ALA A 220 -7.66 1.00 -1.91
C ALA A 220 -6.92 -0.10 -1.15
N ASP A 221 -5.77 -0.48 -1.71
CA ASP A 221 -4.81 -1.37 -1.05
C ASP A 221 -4.11 -0.65 0.11
N ALA A 222 -3.43 -1.42 0.97
CA ALA A 222 -2.62 -0.84 2.02
C ALA A 222 -1.50 0.04 1.39
N PRO A 223 -1.40 1.32 1.77
CA PRO A 223 -0.43 2.23 1.17
C PRO A 223 0.98 1.96 1.68
N HIS A 224 1.96 2.34 0.86
CA HIS A 224 3.38 2.32 1.22
C HIS A 224 3.86 3.75 1.53
N GLY A 225 4.91 3.88 2.35
CA GLY A 225 5.54 5.18 2.64
C GLY A 225 4.74 6.12 3.52
N VAL A 226 3.62 5.65 4.08
CA VAL A 226 2.84 6.35 5.11
C VAL A 226 2.78 5.50 6.38
N SER A 227 2.38 6.10 7.49
CA SER A 227 2.22 5.39 8.77
C SER A 227 1.05 4.41 8.71
N TRP A 228 1.32 3.19 8.23
CA TRP A 228 0.37 2.08 8.20
C TRP A 228 0.74 1.04 9.26
N ASP A 229 -0.08 0.93 10.31
CA ASP A 229 0.09 -0.10 11.33
C ASP A 229 -0.49 -1.43 10.83
N SER A 230 0.34 -2.25 10.19
CA SER A 230 -0.09 -3.55 9.65
C SER A 230 -0.62 -4.49 10.75
N LYS A 231 -0.05 -4.43 11.95
CA LYS A 231 -0.40 -5.35 13.03
C LYS A 231 -1.76 -5.02 13.61
N LYS A 232 -2.07 -3.74 13.81
CA LYS A 232 -3.39 -3.28 14.24
C LYS A 232 -4.49 -3.76 13.29
N HIS A 233 -4.27 -3.68 11.98
CA HIS A 233 -5.31 -3.97 10.99
C HIS A 233 -5.38 -5.44 10.54
N THR A 234 -4.30 -6.21 10.66
CA THR A 234 -4.25 -7.59 10.16
C THR A 234 -3.88 -8.64 11.21
N GLY A 235 -3.37 -8.22 12.36
CA GLY A 235 -2.74 -9.10 13.35
C GLY A 235 -1.29 -9.49 13.03
N TYR A 236 -0.75 -9.07 11.87
CA TYR A 236 0.56 -9.48 11.38
C TYR A 236 1.44 -8.28 10.98
N VAL A 237 2.76 -8.49 10.97
CA VAL A 237 3.75 -7.49 10.50
C VAL A 237 4.43 -7.94 9.20
N GLY A 238 4.78 -6.94 8.38
CA GLY A 238 5.50 -7.15 7.13
C GLY A 238 7.02 -7.25 7.29
N LEU A 239 7.70 -7.45 6.16
CA LEU A 239 9.16 -7.43 6.05
C LEU A 239 9.59 -6.18 5.28
N LYS A 240 10.68 -5.54 5.71
CA LYS A 240 11.28 -4.43 4.99
C LYS A 240 11.86 -4.96 3.67
N ASN A 241 11.48 -4.36 2.55
CA ASN A 241 12.11 -4.66 1.28
C ASN A 241 13.50 -3.98 1.24
N GLN A 242 14.54 -4.75 0.93
CA GLN A 242 15.91 -4.24 0.79
C GLN A 242 16.25 -3.80 -0.64
N GLY A 243 15.28 -3.82 -1.56
CA GLY A 243 15.49 -3.54 -2.98
C GLY A 243 14.80 -4.61 -3.82
N ALA A 244 15.58 -5.57 -4.34
CA ALA A 244 15.09 -6.65 -5.19
C ALA A 244 14.71 -7.94 -4.43
N THR A 245 14.61 -7.87 -3.10
CA THR A 245 14.44 -9.04 -2.21
C THR A 245 13.00 -9.52 -2.02
N CYS A 246 12.07 -9.16 -2.92
CA CYS A 246 10.65 -9.48 -2.77
C CYS A 246 10.39 -11.00 -2.75
N TYR A 247 11.08 -11.77 -3.60
CA TYR A 247 10.98 -13.23 -3.63
C TYR A 247 11.37 -13.86 -2.27
N MET A 248 12.44 -13.36 -1.64
CA MET A 248 12.89 -13.80 -0.33
C MET A 248 11.85 -13.45 0.74
N ASN A 249 11.35 -12.22 0.74
CA ASN A 249 10.36 -11.79 1.73
C ASN A 249 9.06 -12.61 1.64
N SER A 250 8.57 -12.89 0.43
CA SER A 250 7.41 -13.74 0.21
C SER A 250 7.64 -15.16 0.72
N LEU A 251 8.80 -15.76 0.43
CA LEU A 251 9.15 -17.08 0.95
C LEU A 251 9.28 -17.12 2.48
N LEU A 252 9.88 -16.10 3.08
CA LEU A 252 10.00 -16.01 4.54
C LEU A 252 8.65 -15.97 5.23
N GLN A 253 7.67 -15.26 4.68
CA GLN A 253 6.30 -15.26 5.21
C GLN A 253 5.67 -16.66 5.11
N VAL A 254 5.79 -17.33 3.95
CA VAL A 254 5.27 -18.71 3.77
C VAL A 254 5.90 -19.68 4.76
N LEU A 255 7.23 -19.61 4.95
CA LEU A 255 7.95 -20.47 5.89
C LEU A 255 7.60 -20.15 7.35
N TYR A 256 7.40 -18.88 7.68
CA TYR A 256 6.97 -18.45 9.02
C TYR A 256 5.57 -18.99 9.37
N PHE A 257 4.63 -18.93 8.42
CA PHE A 257 3.28 -19.46 8.61
C PHE A 257 3.21 -20.99 8.54
N THR A 258 4.27 -21.65 8.07
CA THR A 258 4.45 -23.10 8.22
C THR A 258 4.78 -23.44 9.69
N SER A 259 3.74 -23.49 10.52
CA SER A 259 3.87 -23.53 11.99
C SER A 259 4.78 -24.65 12.52
N GLN A 260 4.75 -25.84 11.91
CA GLN A 260 5.63 -26.95 12.29
C GLN A 260 7.11 -26.63 12.02
N LEU A 261 7.42 -26.01 10.88
CA LEU A 261 8.77 -25.55 10.56
C LEU A 261 9.20 -24.44 11.52
N ARG A 262 8.35 -23.44 11.75
CA ARG A 262 8.64 -22.34 12.70
C ARG A 262 9.01 -22.86 14.08
N MET A 263 8.22 -23.81 14.63
CA MET A 263 8.51 -24.43 15.92
C MET A 263 9.81 -25.22 15.93
N ALA A 264 10.14 -25.89 14.82
CA ALA A 264 11.41 -26.60 14.69
C ALA A 264 12.61 -25.64 14.65
N VAL A 265 12.49 -24.54 13.91
CA VAL A 265 13.52 -23.49 13.83
C VAL A 265 13.81 -22.90 15.21
N TYR A 266 12.79 -22.64 16.04
CA TYR A 266 13.00 -22.16 17.41
C TYR A 266 13.73 -23.14 18.34
N LYS A 267 13.70 -24.44 18.05
CA LYS A 267 14.36 -25.47 18.86
C LYS A 267 15.79 -25.80 18.40
N MET A 268 16.29 -25.14 17.35
CA MET A 268 17.65 -25.36 16.86
C MET A 268 18.68 -24.77 17.85
N PRO A 269 19.76 -25.50 18.17
CA PRO A 269 20.83 -24.99 19.04
C PRO A 269 21.67 -23.95 18.29
N THR A 270 21.63 -22.70 18.76
CA THR A 270 22.29 -21.54 18.14
C THR A 270 23.04 -20.67 19.15
N GLU A 271 23.19 -21.12 20.39
CA GLU A 271 23.79 -20.38 21.50
C GLU A 271 25.28 -20.07 21.24
N SER A 272 25.99 -20.98 20.57
CA SER A 272 27.40 -20.85 20.23
C SER A 272 27.64 -20.28 18.82
N ASP A 273 26.58 -19.90 18.09
CA ASP A 273 26.69 -19.53 16.70
C ASP A 273 27.20 -18.08 16.50
N ASP A 274 28.00 -17.89 15.45
CA ASP A 274 28.38 -16.55 15.02
C ASP A 274 27.13 -15.78 14.55
N SER A 275 26.88 -14.65 15.21
CA SER A 275 25.71 -13.80 15.00
C SER A 275 25.52 -13.26 13.58
N THR A 276 26.58 -13.27 12.76
CA THR A 276 26.63 -12.74 11.39
C THR A 276 26.68 -13.82 10.32
N LYS A 277 27.16 -15.02 10.66
CA LYS A 277 27.35 -16.13 9.70
C LYS A 277 26.29 -17.23 9.82
N SER A 278 25.61 -17.35 10.96
CA SER A 278 24.61 -18.40 11.16
C SER A 278 23.27 -18.03 10.54
N VAL A 279 22.90 -18.76 9.48
CA VAL A 279 21.58 -18.67 8.84
C VAL A 279 20.46 -19.09 9.79
N ALA A 280 20.68 -20.13 10.61
CA ALA A 280 19.69 -20.59 11.58
C ALA A 280 19.36 -19.51 12.62
N LEU A 281 20.38 -18.89 13.19
CA LEU A 281 20.21 -17.80 14.16
C LEU A 281 19.59 -16.55 13.52
N ALA A 282 19.98 -16.22 12.29
CA ALA A 282 19.36 -15.11 11.56
C ALA A 282 17.87 -15.36 11.27
N LEU A 283 17.50 -16.59 10.90
CA LEU A 283 16.10 -16.96 10.65
C LEU A 283 15.27 -16.98 11.94
N GLN A 284 15.83 -17.49 13.05
CA GLN A 284 15.19 -17.43 14.36
C GLN A 284 14.86 -15.99 14.76
N ARG A 285 15.78 -15.04 14.52
CA ARG A 285 15.55 -13.61 14.76
C ARG A 285 14.41 -13.07 13.90
N VAL A 286 14.41 -13.37 12.60
CA VAL A 286 13.32 -12.94 11.70
C VAL A 286 11.98 -13.49 12.16
N PHE A 287 11.88 -14.77 12.49
CA PHE A 287 10.63 -15.39 12.96
C PHE A 287 10.18 -14.82 14.31
N HIS A 288 11.12 -14.62 15.23
CA HIS A 288 10.82 -13.99 16.52
C HIS A 288 10.28 -12.57 16.33
N GLU A 289 10.97 -11.73 15.54
CA GLU A 289 10.52 -10.37 15.25
C GLU A 289 9.17 -10.35 14.51
N LEU A 290 8.90 -11.29 13.59
CA LEU A 290 7.60 -11.41 12.92
C LEU A 290 6.46 -11.77 13.90
N GLN A 291 6.79 -12.42 15.02
CA GLN A 291 5.84 -12.81 16.05
C GLN A 291 5.61 -11.71 17.09
N THR A 292 6.65 -10.97 17.46
CA THR A 292 6.60 -10.04 18.61
C THR A 292 6.56 -8.57 18.21
N SER A 293 7.17 -8.19 17.10
CA SER A 293 7.29 -6.78 16.68
C SER A 293 5.93 -6.18 16.30
N ASP A 294 5.82 -4.86 16.45
CA ASP A 294 4.74 -4.04 15.89
C ASP A 294 5.19 -3.29 14.62
N LYS A 295 6.47 -3.40 14.26
CA LYS A 295 7.10 -2.72 13.12
C LYS A 295 7.60 -3.72 12.07
N PRO A 296 7.71 -3.30 10.79
CA PRO A 296 8.26 -4.13 9.73
C PRO A 296 9.65 -4.68 10.06
N VAL A 297 9.82 -5.98 9.85
CA VAL A 297 11.01 -6.75 10.26
C VAL A 297 12.13 -6.61 9.22
N GLY A 298 13.37 -6.43 9.69
CA GLY A 298 14.53 -6.27 8.81
C GLY A 298 15.21 -7.60 8.48
N THR A 299 15.50 -7.85 7.20
CA THR A 299 16.14 -9.11 6.75
C THR A 299 17.65 -8.99 6.50
N LYS A 300 18.29 -7.86 6.86
CA LYS A 300 19.71 -7.57 6.60
C LYS A 300 20.69 -8.60 7.21
N LYS A 301 20.41 -9.07 8.43
CA LYS A 301 21.27 -10.08 9.08
C LYS A 301 21.14 -11.44 8.41
N LEU A 302 19.97 -11.75 7.84
CA LEU A 302 19.75 -12.98 7.11
C LEU A 302 20.52 -12.96 5.78
N THR A 303 20.38 -11.92 4.98
CA THR A 303 21.13 -11.80 3.71
C THR A 303 22.64 -11.86 3.95
N LYS A 304 23.14 -11.16 4.98
CA LYS A 304 24.56 -11.23 5.38
C LYS A 304 25.01 -12.65 5.75
N SER A 305 24.17 -13.45 6.39
CA SER A 305 24.49 -14.84 6.75
C SER A 305 24.58 -15.79 5.54
N PHE A 306 24.00 -15.41 4.40
CA PHE A 306 24.20 -16.08 3.12
C PHE A 306 25.49 -15.64 2.41
N GLY A 307 26.21 -14.67 2.97
CA GLY A 307 27.40 -14.08 2.35
C GLY A 307 27.06 -13.02 1.30
N TRP A 308 25.80 -12.56 1.23
CA TRP A 308 25.41 -11.50 0.31
C TRP A 308 25.94 -10.16 0.79
N GLU A 309 26.60 -9.44 -0.12
CA GLU A 309 26.96 -8.05 0.04
C GLU A 309 25.77 -7.14 -0.27
N THR A 310 25.90 -5.84 -0.02
CA THR A 310 24.83 -4.86 -0.25
C THR A 310 24.37 -4.86 -1.72
N LEU A 311 25.28 -5.08 -2.67
CA LEU A 311 24.96 -5.10 -4.09
C LEU A 311 24.13 -6.34 -4.50
N ASP A 312 24.38 -7.49 -3.86
CA ASP A 312 23.63 -8.72 -4.13
C ASP A 312 22.15 -8.59 -3.75
N SER A 313 21.81 -7.70 -2.80
CA SER A 313 20.41 -7.43 -2.42
C SER A 313 19.58 -6.72 -3.51
N PHE A 314 20.25 -6.24 -4.57
CA PHE A 314 19.62 -5.68 -5.77
C PHE A 314 19.53 -6.69 -6.92
N MET A 315 20.07 -7.90 -6.77
CA MET A 315 19.92 -8.98 -7.75
C MET A 315 18.71 -9.84 -7.43
N GLN A 316 17.88 -10.10 -8.44
CA GLN A 316 16.80 -11.07 -8.30
C GLN A 316 17.36 -12.48 -8.48
N HIS A 317 17.07 -13.35 -7.53
CA HIS A 317 17.39 -14.77 -7.59
C HIS A 317 16.11 -15.60 -7.82
N ASP A 318 16.30 -16.82 -8.32
CA ASP A 318 15.21 -17.79 -8.40
C ASP A 318 14.73 -18.14 -6.97
N ALA A 319 13.43 -18.01 -6.75
CA ALA A 319 12.78 -18.31 -5.48
C ALA A 319 12.99 -19.78 -5.06
N GLN A 320 12.93 -20.70 -6.01
CA GLN A 320 13.16 -22.12 -5.78
C GLN A 320 14.61 -22.38 -5.37
N GLU A 321 15.57 -21.73 -6.02
CA GLU A 321 16.97 -21.87 -5.67
C GLU A 321 17.24 -21.37 -4.25
N PHE A 322 16.75 -20.17 -3.91
CA PHE A 322 16.87 -19.62 -2.56
C PHE A 322 16.23 -20.55 -1.51
N LEU A 323 15.01 -21.02 -1.76
CA LEU A 323 14.31 -21.94 -0.87
C LEU A 323 15.13 -23.22 -0.63
N ARG A 324 15.66 -23.83 -1.69
CA ARG A 324 16.46 -25.06 -1.60
C ARG A 324 17.72 -24.84 -0.76
N VAL A 325 18.47 -23.75 -1.01
CA VAL A 325 19.70 -23.46 -0.27
C VAL A 325 19.39 -23.16 1.21
N LEU A 326 18.30 -22.44 1.49
CA LEU A 326 17.86 -22.18 2.86
C LEU A 326 17.51 -23.48 3.59
N LEU A 327 16.66 -24.32 2.99
CA LEU A 327 16.23 -25.58 3.60
C LEU A 327 17.40 -26.55 3.82
N ASP A 328 18.35 -26.66 2.89
CA ASP A 328 19.53 -27.52 3.03
C ASP A 328 20.45 -27.08 4.19
N LYS A 329 20.66 -25.76 4.34
CA LYS A 329 21.41 -25.20 5.47
C LYS A 329 20.72 -25.46 6.81
N LEU A 330 19.39 -25.32 6.86
CA LEU A 330 18.60 -25.61 8.06
C LEU A 330 18.64 -27.10 8.39
N GLU A 331 18.43 -27.97 7.40
CA GLU A 331 18.43 -29.42 7.59
C GLU A 331 19.78 -29.91 8.11
N THR A 332 20.87 -29.43 7.52
CA THR A 332 22.23 -29.74 7.98
C THR A 332 22.45 -29.33 9.44
N LYS A 333 21.93 -28.17 9.85
CA LYS A 333 22.03 -27.68 11.24
C LYS A 333 21.07 -28.40 12.20
N MET A 334 19.98 -28.99 11.71
CA MET A 334 19.04 -29.79 12.49
C MET A 334 19.51 -31.24 12.73
N LYS A 335 20.53 -31.72 12.02
CA LYS A 335 21.11 -33.07 12.23
C LYS A 335 21.62 -33.24 13.66
N SER A 336 21.39 -34.41 14.24
CA SER A 336 21.77 -34.75 15.61
C SER A 336 21.12 -33.85 16.68
N THR A 337 19.95 -33.29 16.39
CA THR A 337 19.15 -32.50 17.34
C THR A 337 17.76 -33.12 17.53
N CYS A 338 16.99 -32.61 18.49
CA CYS A 338 15.61 -33.05 18.72
C CYS A 338 14.64 -32.75 17.56
N VAL A 339 15.06 -31.97 16.56
CA VAL A 339 14.26 -31.57 15.40
C VAL A 339 14.81 -32.11 14.07
N GLU A 340 15.65 -33.15 14.14
CA GLU A 340 16.15 -33.82 12.95
C GLU A 340 15.01 -34.35 12.06
N GLY A 341 15.22 -34.29 10.74
CA GLY A 341 14.29 -34.80 9.73
C GLY A 341 12.96 -34.05 9.63
N VAL A 342 12.78 -32.87 10.27
CA VAL A 342 11.56 -32.06 10.11
C VAL A 342 11.39 -31.60 8.66
N ILE A 343 12.45 -31.14 8.01
CA ILE A 343 12.39 -30.59 6.64
C ILE A 343 11.97 -31.66 5.62
N PRO A 344 12.64 -32.83 5.55
CA PRO A 344 12.19 -33.93 4.69
C PRO A 344 10.73 -34.33 4.93
N ARG A 345 10.32 -34.44 6.20
CA ARG A 345 8.93 -34.79 6.55
C ARG A 345 7.90 -33.79 6.05
N LEU A 346 8.23 -32.51 5.97
CA LEU A 346 7.32 -31.46 5.54
C LEU A 346 7.30 -31.26 4.02
N PHE A 347 8.45 -31.43 3.35
CA PHE A 347 8.63 -30.95 1.97
C PHE A 347 9.12 -32.01 0.97
N GLU A 348 9.60 -33.17 1.43
CA GLU A 348 10.10 -34.20 0.51
C GLU A 348 8.94 -34.93 -0.19
N GLY A 349 9.02 -35.01 -1.52
CA GLY A 349 8.17 -35.85 -2.36
C GLY A 349 9.01 -36.87 -3.13
N LYS A 350 8.40 -37.99 -3.52
CA LYS A 350 9.03 -39.02 -4.36
C LYS A 350 8.41 -39.00 -5.76
N THR A 351 9.25 -38.85 -6.78
CA THR A 351 8.82 -38.87 -8.18
C THR A 351 9.53 -40.00 -8.92
N VAL A 352 8.79 -40.73 -9.77
CA VAL A 352 9.33 -41.81 -10.62
C VAL A 352 9.11 -41.43 -12.08
N TYR A 353 10.21 -41.33 -12.85
CA TYR A 353 10.16 -41.07 -14.29
C TYR A 353 10.32 -42.37 -15.08
N MET A 354 9.31 -42.74 -15.87
CA MET A 354 9.34 -43.94 -16.72
C MET A 354 9.44 -43.55 -18.20
N ASN A 355 10.58 -43.87 -18.82
CA ASN A 355 10.77 -43.70 -20.26
C ASN A 355 10.57 -45.04 -20.97
N ARG A 356 9.61 -45.12 -21.89
CA ARG A 356 9.35 -46.33 -22.69
C ARG A 356 9.61 -46.03 -24.16
N LEU A 357 10.61 -46.70 -24.74
CA LEU A 357 10.87 -46.67 -26.17
C LEU A 357 9.87 -47.58 -26.90
N ARG A 358 9.29 -47.09 -27.99
CA ARG A 358 8.41 -47.88 -28.87
C ARG A 358 9.18 -48.24 -30.13
N ILE A 359 9.48 -49.52 -30.30
CA ILE A 359 10.05 -50.03 -31.55
C ILE A 359 8.88 -50.36 -32.47
N THR A 360 8.74 -49.61 -33.56
CA THR A 360 7.88 -49.98 -34.69
C THR A 360 8.68 -50.88 -35.63
N SER A 361 8.23 -52.11 -35.81
CA SER A 361 8.74 -53.01 -36.86
C SER A 361 8.45 -52.39 -38.23
N VAL A 362 9.48 -52.31 -39.07
CA VAL A 362 9.43 -51.78 -40.45
C VAL A 362 8.80 -52.79 -41.38
#